data_AF-A0A7I7YUR4-F1
#
_entry.id   AF-A0A7I7YUR4-F1
#
_cell.length_a   1.000
_cell.length_b   1.000
_cell.length_c   1.000
_cell.angle_alpha   90.00
_cell.angle_beta   90.00
_cell.angle_gamma   90.00
#
_symmetry.space_group_name_H-M   'P 1'
#
loop_
_entity.id
_entity.type
_entity.pdbx_description
1 polymer ?
#
loop_
_entity_poly.entity_id
_entity_poly.type
_entity_poly.pdbx_seq_one_letter_code
_entity_poly.pdbx_strand_id
1 'polypeptide(L)'
;MWSKLDDKLHSHQKARKAALEAMGLWAVCLSYCGDQLTDGFVAAWYVATWVPGRKGVAIADRLVAAGLWERAERDGEQGWQVHDYLDFNKSREWVVANREATAQRQRDWRKRAGGNGEASTDGDD
;
A
#
# COMPACT_ATOMS: atom_id res chain seq x y z
N MET A 1 -0.60 5.30 5.20
CA MET A 1 -0.33 5.70 3.80
C MET A 1 -1.65 5.63 3.06
N TRP A 2 -1.92 6.53 2.11
CA TRP A 2 -3.12 6.43 1.29
C TRP A 2 -2.81 5.59 0.04
N SER A 3 -3.49 4.45 -0.14
CA SER A 3 -3.43 3.70 -1.40
C SER A 3 -4.24 4.47 -2.46
N LYS A 4 -3.60 4.79 -3.59
CA LYS A 4 -4.24 5.61 -4.63
C LYS A 4 -5.21 4.75 -5.44
N LEU A 5 -6.42 5.28 -5.65
CA LEU A 5 -7.42 4.72 -6.55
C LEU A 5 -7.54 5.62 -7.77
N ASP A 6 -7.49 5.04 -8.96
CA ASP A 6 -7.72 5.77 -10.21
C ASP A 6 -9.20 6.23 -10.27
N ASP A 7 -9.44 7.50 -10.58
CA ASP A 7 -10.78 8.09 -10.63
C ASP A 7 -11.63 7.55 -11.80
N LYS A 8 -10.99 6.95 -12.81
CA LYS A 8 -11.65 6.27 -13.94
C LYS A 8 -11.89 4.78 -13.69
N LEU A 9 -11.44 4.22 -12.57
CA LEU A 9 -11.57 2.79 -12.27
C LEU A 9 -13.01 2.28 -12.44
N HIS A 10 -14.00 3.08 -12.06
CA HIS A 10 -15.43 2.73 -12.14
C HIS A 10 -15.91 2.36 -13.56
N SER A 11 -15.22 2.86 -14.59
CA SER A 11 -15.54 2.64 -16.02
C SER A 11 -14.53 1.74 -16.73
N HIS A 12 -13.42 1.39 -16.07
CA HIS A 12 -12.35 0.63 -16.69
C HIS A 12 -12.80 -0.80 -17.04
N GLN A 13 -12.44 -1.27 -18.25
CA GLN A 13 -12.92 -2.56 -18.75
C GLN A 13 -12.51 -3.74 -17.85
N LYS A 14 -11.28 -3.72 -17.30
CA LYS A 14 -10.82 -4.78 -16.38
C LYS A 14 -11.70 -4.82 -15.11
N ALA A 15 -12.04 -3.66 -14.54
CA ALA A 15 -12.89 -3.58 -13.35
C ALA A 15 -14.32 -4.08 -13.64
N ARG A 16 -14.88 -3.73 -14.80
CA ARG A 16 -16.19 -4.23 -15.25
C ARG A 16 -16.19 -5.75 -15.47
N LYS A 17 -15.10 -6.29 -16.05
CA LYS A 17 -14.92 -7.74 -16.27
C LYS A 17 -14.82 -8.54 -14.98
N ALA A 18 -14.17 -8.01 -13.95
CA ALA A 18 -14.00 -8.69 -12.66
C ALA A 18 -15.31 -8.83 -11.85
N ALA A 19 -16.31 -8.00 -12.16
CA ALA A 19 -17.53 -7.79 -11.37
C ALA A 19 -17.31 -7.11 -10.01
N LEU A 20 -18.37 -6.49 -9.50
CA LEU A 20 -18.30 -5.60 -8.32
C LEU A 20 -17.82 -6.31 -7.05
N GLU A 21 -18.24 -7.55 -6.82
CA GLU A 21 -17.80 -8.36 -5.66
C GLU A 21 -16.27 -8.54 -5.65
N ALA A 22 -15.67 -8.84 -6.81
CA ALA A 22 -14.23 -9.00 -6.92
C ALA A 22 -13.48 -7.67 -6.76
N MET A 23 -14.06 -6.58 -7.25
CA MET A 23 -13.50 -5.24 -7.05
C MET A 23 -13.48 -4.82 -5.58
N GLY A 24 -14.47 -5.28 -4.79
CA GLY A 24 -14.45 -5.10 -3.33
C GLY A 24 -13.24 -5.79 -2.68
N LEU A 25 -12.98 -7.05 -3.04
CA LEU A 25 -11.79 -7.78 -2.59
C LEU A 25 -10.49 -7.10 -3.03
N TRP A 26 -10.42 -6.69 -4.31
CA TRP A 26 -9.26 -5.99 -4.86
C TRP A 26 -8.93 -4.71 -4.07
N ALA A 27 -9.95 -3.92 -3.71
CA ALA A 27 -9.75 -2.67 -2.97
C ALA A 27 -9.19 -2.88 -1.56
N VAL A 28 -9.74 -3.84 -0.80
CA VAL A 28 -9.22 -4.14 0.56
C VAL A 28 -7.81 -4.75 0.52
N CYS A 29 -7.49 -5.52 -0.53
CA CYS A 29 -6.16 -6.06 -0.74
C CYS A 29 -5.14 -5.00 -1.15
N LEU A 30 -5.53 -3.99 -1.94
CA LEU A 30 -4.66 -2.84 -2.23
C LEU A 30 -4.32 -2.03 -0.98
N SER A 31 -5.30 -1.85 -0.09
CA SER A 31 -5.08 -1.21 1.22
C SER A 31 -4.06 -2.02 2.05
N TYR A 32 -4.27 -3.34 2.14
CA TYR A 32 -3.34 -4.26 2.80
C TYR A 32 -1.92 -4.16 2.25
N CYS A 33 -1.75 -4.16 0.92
CA CYS A 33 -0.42 -4.10 0.31
C CYS A 33 0.35 -2.82 0.69
N GLY A 34 -0.36 -1.68 0.76
CA GLY A 34 0.23 -0.40 1.12
C GLY A 34 0.56 -0.27 2.62
N ASP A 35 -0.22 -0.93 3.48
CA ASP A 35 0.03 -0.95 4.92
C ASP A 35 1.19 -1.89 5.28
N GLN A 36 1.14 -3.11 4.75
CA GLN A 36 2.09 -4.17 5.04
C GLN A 36 3.37 -4.10 4.18
N LEU A 37 3.42 -3.15 3.24
CA LEU A 37 4.55 -2.92 2.33
C LEU A 37 4.96 -4.21 1.60
N THR A 38 3.98 -4.83 0.94
CA THR A 38 4.15 -6.10 0.25
C THR A 38 4.46 -5.96 -1.23
N ASP A 39 4.59 -4.72 -1.72
CA ASP A 39 4.81 -4.40 -3.14
C ASP A 39 3.76 -5.00 -4.08
N GLY A 40 2.52 -5.10 -3.58
CA GLY A 40 1.38 -5.60 -4.33
C GLY A 40 1.15 -7.10 -4.21
N PHE A 41 1.96 -7.82 -3.43
CA PHE A 41 1.71 -9.21 -3.12
C PHE A 41 0.56 -9.37 -2.10
N VAL A 42 -0.39 -10.23 -2.42
CA VAL A 42 -1.57 -10.57 -1.62
C VAL A 42 -1.51 -12.07 -1.30
N ALA A 43 -1.25 -12.39 -0.03
CA ALA A 43 -1.17 -13.77 0.41
C ALA A 43 -2.53 -14.49 0.41
N ALA A 44 -2.52 -15.79 0.13
CA ALA A 44 -3.75 -16.59 0.06
C ALA A 44 -4.55 -16.61 1.38
N TRP A 45 -3.88 -16.65 2.53
CA TRP A 45 -4.56 -16.57 3.82
C TRP A 45 -5.30 -15.25 4.02
N TYR A 46 -4.77 -14.14 3.48
CA TYR A 46 -5.40 -12.83 3.63
C TYR A 46 -6.69 -12.75 2.82
N VAL A 47 -6.73 -13.35 1.62
CA VAL A 47 -8.00 -13.50 0.88
C VAL A 47 -9.00 -14.35 1.67
N ALA A 48 -8.52 -15.42 2.32
CA ALA A 48 -9.37 -16.32 3.10
C ALA A 48 -9.98 -15.67 4.36
N THR A 49 -9.41 -14.59 4.90
CA THR A 49 -10.02 -13.85 6.02
C THR A 49 -11.25 -13.04 5.59
N TRP A 50 -11.30 -12.60 4.34
CA TRP A 50 -12.44 -11.85 3.77
C TRP A 50 -13.51 -12.77 3.19
N VAL A 51 -13.08 -13.78 2.43
CA VAL A 51 -13.99 -14.74 1.80
C VAL A 51 -13.42 -16.15 1.94
N PRO A 52 -13.87 -16.93 2.94
CA PRO A 52 -13.33 -18.25 3.21
C PRO A 52 -13.58 -19.27 2.10
N GLY A 53 -12.65 -20.22 1.98
CA GLY A 53 -12.78 -21.40 1.15
C GLY A 53 -12.80 -21.14 -0.36
N ARG A 54 -13.39 -22.07 -1.11
CA ARG A 54 -13.38 -22.06 -2.59
C ARG A 54 -14.01 -20.80 -3.19
N LYS A 55 -14.90 -20.12 -2.48
CA LYS A 55 -15.51 -18.87 -2.95
C LYS A 55 -14.47 -17.75 -3.06
N GLY A 56 -13.58 -17.60 -2.08
CA GLY A 56 -12.50 -16.60 -2.14
C GLY A 56 -11.57 -16.83 -3.31
N VAL A 57 -11.17 -18.09 -3.53
CA VAL A 57 -10.35 -18.48 -4.69
C VAL A 57 -11.06 -18.15 -6.00
N ALA A 58 -12.35 -18.47 -6.14
CA ALA A 58 -13.11 -18.17 -7.34
C ALA A 58 -13.23 -16.65 -7.62
N ILE A 59 -13.32 -15.83 -6.57
CA ILE A 59 -13.32 -14.36 -6.71
C ILE A 59 -11.94 -13.87 -7.13
N ALA A 60 -10.87 -14.37 -6.52
CA ALA A 60 -9.49 -14.05 -6.92
C ALA A 60 -9.23 -14.46 -8.39
N ASP A 61 -9.74 -15.61 -8.82
CA ASP A 61 -9.63 -16.07 -10.20
C ASP A 61 -10.33 -15.13 -11.19
N ARG A 62 -11.41 -14.45 -10.80
CA ARG A 62 -12.02 -13.39 -11.64
C ARG A 62 -11.11 -12.18 -11.80
N LEU A 63 -10.35 -11.81 -10.77
CA LEU A 63 -9.35 -10.72 -10.85
C LEU A 63 -8.19 -11.13 -11.75
N VAL A 64 -7.76 -12.39 -11.68
CA VAL A 64 -6.76 -12.95 -12.58
C VAL A 64 -7.25 -12.96 -14.02
N ALA A 65 -8.44 -13.48 -14.28
CA ALA A 65 -9.04 -13.51 -15.62
C ALA A 65 -9.27 -12.10 -16.20
N ALA A 66 -9.52 -11.10 -15.35
CA ALA A 66 -9.63 -9.70 -15.74
C ALA A 66 -8.27 -9.00 -15.97
N GLY A 67 -7.15 -9.67 -15.66
CA GLY A 67 -5.80 -9.09 -15.74
C GLY A 67 -5.55 -7.97 -14.72
N LEU A 68 -6.24 -8.03 -13.57
CA LEU A 68 -5.99 -7.16 -12.41
C LEU A 68 -5.00 -7.77 -11.44
N TRP A 69 -5.00 -9.10 -11.33
CA TRP A 69 -4.07 -9.90 -10.53
C TRP A 69 -3.36 -10.93 -11.40
N GLU A 70 -2.25 -11.44 -10.89
CA GLU A 70 -1.51 -12.57 -11.44
C GLU A 70 -1.29 -13.59 -10.33
N ARG A 71 -1.28 -14.88 -10.65
CA ARG A 71 -0.89 -15.90 -9.66
C ARG A 71 0.58 -15.70 -9.31
N ALA A 72 0.90 -15.72 -8.03
CA ALA A 72 2.26 -15.46 -7.57
C ALA A 72 2.59 -16.30 -6.32
N GLU A 73 3.88 -16.43 -6.07
CA GLU A 73 4.42 -17.00 -4.85
C GLU A 73 5.49 -16.04 -4.32
N ARG A 74 5.51 -15.80 -3.01
CA ARG A 74 6.56 -15.02 -2.35
C ARG A 74 6.99 -15.72 -1.08
N ASP A 75 8.30 -15.94 -0.93
CA ASP A 75 8.88 -16.54 0.28
C ASP A 75 8.26 -17.91 0.65
N GLY A 76 7.85 -18.71 -0.35
CA GLY A 76 7.19 -20.01 -0.17
C GLY A 76 5.68 -19.92 0.12
N GLU A 77 5.10 -18.72 0.13
CA GLU A 77 3.68 -18.47 0.35
C GLU A 77 2.96 -18.23 -0.98
N GLN A 78 1.92 -19.02 -1.23
CA GLN A 78 1.06 -18.85 -2.41
C GLN A 78 0.14 -17.64 -2.27
N GLY A 79 -0.13 -16.97 -3.38
CA GLY A 79 -1.02 -15.83 -3.41
C GLY A 79 -1.17 -15.23 -4.79
N TRP A 80 -1.28 -13.91 -4.82
CA TRP A 80 -1.45 -13.15 -6.05
C TRP A 80 -0.63 -11.87 -6.01
N GLN A 81 -0.18 -11.45 -7.19
CA GLN A 81 0.44 -10.14 -7.40
C GLN A 81 -0.59 -9.20 -8.01
N VAL A 82 -0.74 -8.00 -7.46
CA VAL A 82 -1.51 -6.94 -8.11
C VAL A 82 -0.74 -6.45 -9.34
N HIS A 83 -1.39 -6.50 -10.49
CA HIS A 83 -0.84 -6.06 -11.77
C HIS A 83 -0.51 -4.55 -11.72
N ASP A 84 0.65 -4.18 -12.25
CA ASP A 84 1.18 -2.80 -12.30
C ASP A 84 1.23 -2.07 -10.94
N TYR A 85 1.28 -2.79 -9.82
CA TYR A 85 1.19 -2.16 -8.49
C TYR A 85 2.21 -1.03 -8.29
N LEU A 86 3.46 -1.25 -8.69
CA LEU A 86 4.56 -0.30 -8.51
C LEU A 86 4.56 0.87 -9.50
N ASP A 87 3.78 0.80 -10.58
CA ASP A 87 3.62 1.93 -11.50
C ASP A 87 2.75 3.02 -10.88
N PHE A 88 1.82 2.63 -10.00
CA PHE A 88 0.85 3.53 -9.38
C PHE A 88 1.06 3.74 -7.88
N ASN A 89 1.76 2.82 -7.20
CA ASN A 89 2.00 2.85 -5.76
C ASN A 89 3.50 2.92 -5.45
N LYS A 90 3.83 3.34 -4.23
CA LYS A 90 5.22 3.40 -3.79
C LYS A 90 5.69 2.03 -3.34
N SER A 91 6.90 1.66 -3.71
CA SER A 91 7.55 0.45 -3.21
C SER A 91 7.83 0.54 -1.71
N ARG A 92 7.98 -0.63 -1.07
CA ARG A 92 8.46 -0.80 0.31
C ARG A 92 9.74 -0.01 0.54
N GLU A 93 10.71 -0.18 -0.35
CA GLU A 93 12.00 0.49 -0.28
C GLU A 93 11.82 2.02 -0.24
N TRP A 94 11.02 2.57 -1.16
CA TRP A 94 10.75 4.00 -1.19
C TRP A 94 10.07 4.48 0.09
N VAL A 95 9.08 3.74 0.59
CA VAL A 95 8.35 4.11 1.81
C VAL A 95 9.27 4.11 3.02
N VAL A 96 10.12 3.09 3.18
CA VAL A 96 11.08 2.98 4.29
C VAL A 96 12.10 4.12 4.22
N ALA A 97 12.74 4.32 3.07
CA ALA A 97 13.72 5.39 2.87
C ALA A 97 13.11 6.78 3.13
N ASN A 98 11.88 7.02 2.64
CA ASN A 98 11.19 8.29 2.86
C ASN A 98 10.82 8.51 4.34
N ARG A 99 10.45 7.45 5.07
CA ARG A 99 10.21 7.53 6.52
C ARG A 99 11.49 7.90 7.27
N GLU A 100 12.61 7.27 6.95
CA GLU A 100 13.91 7.55 7.56
C GLU A 100 14.38 8.99 7.28
N ALA A 101 14.31 9.42 6.01
CA ALA A 101 14.66 10.78 5.61
C ALA A 101 13.77 11.83 6.29
N THR A 102 12.48 11.55 6.47
CA THR A 102 11.56 12.44 7.18
C THR A 102 11.89 12.51 8.67
N ALA A 103 12.17 11.37 9.30
CA ALA A 103 12.58 11.32 10.70
C ALA A 103 13.91 12.08 10.92
N GLN A 104 14.86 11.95 10.01
CA GLN A 104 16.14 12.69 10.07
C GLN A 104 15.91 14.20 9.97
N ARG A 105 15.12 14.66 8.99
CA ARG A 105 14.78 16.09 8.85
C ARG A 105 14.11 16.65 10.10
N GLN A 106 13.21 15.89 10.73
CA GLN A 106 12.57 16.31 11.98
C GLN A 106 13.58 16.39 13.14
N ARG A 107 14.50 15.42 13.27
CA ARG A 107 15.58 15.46 14.27
C ARG A 107 16.47 16.69 14.09
N ASP A 108 16.88 16.97 12.86
CA ASP A 108 17.77 18.10 12.56
C ASP A 108 17.07 19.46 12.79
N TRP A 109 15.79 19.55 12.44
CA TRP A 109 14.98 20.74 12.74
C TRP A 109 14.86 20.98 14.26
N ARG A 110 14.58 19.93 15.06
CA ARG A 110 14.49 20.05 16.53
C ARG A 110 15.82 20.49 17.16
N LYS A 111 16.95 19.96 16.70
CA LYS A 111 18.29 20.38 17.16
C LYS A 111 18.55 21.86 16.89
N ARG A 112 18.17 22.36 15.71
CA ARG A 112 18.34 23.77 15.33
C ARG A 112 17.39 24.69 16.09
N ALA A 113 16.14 24.26 16.29
CA ALA A 113 15.14 25.05 17.02
C ALA A 113 15.46 25.14 18.52
N GLY A 114 16.02 24.10 19.13
CA GLY A 114 16.42 24.10 20.54
C GLY A 114 17.65 24.96 20.85
N GLY A 115 18.50 25.25 19.86
CA GLY A 115 19.69 26.10 20.04
C GLY A 115 19.43 27.61 19.97
N ASN A 116 18.22 28.03 19.63
CA ASN A 116 17.88 29.45 19.40
C ASN A 116 17.10 30.09 20.56
N GLY A 117 16.95 29.39 21.70
CA GLY A 117 16.17 29.82 22.86
C GLY A 117 16.98 30.27 24.09
N GLU A 118 18.31 30.28 24.04
CA GLU A 118 19.20 30.56 25.18
C GLU A 118 20.10 31.79 25.00
N ALA A 119 19.66 32.81 24.27
CA ALA A 119 20.39 34.07 24.13
C ALA A 119 19.46 35.29 24.15
N SER A 120 18.81 35.57 25.29
CA SER A 120 18.21 36.88 25.61
C SER A 120 17.79 36.93 27.09
N THR A 121 18.73 36.92 28.02
CA THR A 121 18.59 37.55 29.33
C THR A 121 19.99 37.99 29.75
N ASP A 122 20.29 39.27 29.60
CA ASP A 122 21.04 40.06 30.58
C ASP A 122 21.17 41.52 30.13
N GLY A 123 20.84 42.42 31.04
CA GLY A 123 21.30 43.82 31.06
C GLY A 123 20.34 44.85 30.47
N ASP A 124 19.56 45.53 31.31
CA ASP A 124 19.84 46.94 31.59
C ASP A 124 19.08 47.42 32.84
N ASP A 125 19.86 48.08 33.71
CA ASP A 125 19.49 48.74 34.97
C ASP A 125 18.51 49.92 34.79
#